data_AF-A0A7S0GNN6-F1
#
_entry.id   AF-A0A7S0GNN6-F1
#
_cell.length_a   1.000
_cell.length_b   1.000
_cell.length_c   1.000
_cell.angle_alpha   90.00
_cell.angle_beta   90.00
_cell.angle_gamma   90.00
#
_symmetry.space_group_name_H-M   'P 1'
#
loop_
_entity.id
_entity.type
_entity.pdbx_description
1 polymer ?
#
loop_
_entity_poly.entity_id
_entity_poly.type
_entity_poly.pdbx_seq_one_letter_code
_entity_poly.pdbx_strand_id
1 'polypeptide(L)'
;SWTKFQKIVKFFNFLKSYGGLMDMAKPEYLLTLKEFTRLIHSDHYRKDILGADGKTKDEVKFRLSELEDEFEQRSKQAWETVLYQIIKVFILQRITPTTYADLPGISKKGGMISEWMSNSNVYSLSECILLKWLAYHHKKLNPESYREPIRFDVDLMDGVFLRSVIISHVPTLHEQLSFNEGPLDSKARLIKNIIKAMKTIGLPLELTEEDFASPVARDMMIICLFLYQSLPNYLPKATIDFEGRLAESITKTIEFSNPSRKLITYYARIEGCRDFTLEQDVVQLEGKGKKGSKTSLKIHMLPRFSRSQQARLTLVGQGKDGTAVA
;
A
#
# COMPACT_ATOMS: atom_id res chain seq x y z
N SER A 1 4.29 -30.28 -18.86
CA SER A 1 4.43 -28.90 -19.37
C SER A 1 3.13 -28.41 -19.98
N TRP A 2 2.54 -29.12 -20.95
CA TRP A 2 1.32 -28.71 -21.66
C TRP A 2 0.12 -28.39 -20.75
N THR A 3 -0.21 -29.25 -19.80
CA THR A 3 -1.32 -29.02 -18.84
C THR A 3 -1.09 -27.77 -17.98
N LYS A 4 0.16 -27.47 -17.62
CA LYS A 4 0.51 -26.25 -16.85
C LYS A 4 0.40 -25.01 -17.72
N PHE A 5 0.92 -25.06 -18.94
CA PHE A 5 0.78 -23.97 -19.92
C PHE A 5 -0.69 -23.62 -20.16
N GLN A 6 -1.55 -24.62 -20.36
CA GLN A 6 -3.00 -24.42 -20.50
C GLN A 6 -3.65 -23.78 -19.26
N LYS A 7 -3.18 -24.09 -18.05
CA LYS A 7 -3.63 -23.40 -16.82
C LYS A 7 -3.22 -21.92 -16.82
N ILE A 8 -2.02 -21.60 -17.27
CA ILE A 8 -1.54 -20.21 -17.37
C ILE A 8 -2.35 -19.44 -18.41
N VAL A 9 -2.63 -20.02 -19.58
CA VAL A 9 -3.50 -19.40 -20.59
C VAL A 9 -4.90 -19.11 -20.03
N LYS A 10 -5.49 -20.07 -19.31
CA LYS A 10 -6.78 -19.85 -18.61
C LYS A 10 -6.70 -18.71 -17.60
N PHE A 11 -5.60 -18.59 -16.86
CA PHE A 11 -5.37 -17.50 -15.93
C PHE A 11 -5.27 -16.13 -16.64
N PHE A 12 -4.61 -16.06 -17.79
CA PHE A 12 -4.57 -14.83 -18.61
C PHE A 12 -5.98 -14.43 -19.06
N ASN A 13 -6.77 -15.40 -19.56
CA ASN A 13 -8.14 -15.15 -19.98
C ASN A 13 -9.02 -14.70 -18.80
N PHE A 14 -8.80 -15.27 -17.61
CA PHE A 14 -9.44 -14.81 -16.39
C PHE A 14 -9.10 -13.35 -16.10
N LEU A 15 -7.82 -12.95 -16.10
CA LEU A 15 -7.45 -11.53 -15.91
C LEU A 15 -8.07 -10.62 -16.98
N LYS A 16 -8.06 -11.03 -18.26
CA LYS A 16 -8.70 -10.30 -19.35
C LYS A 16 -10.20 -10.10 -19.13
N SER A 17 -10.90 -11.09 -18.57
CA SER A 17 -12.34 -10.99 -18.27
C SER A 17 -12.69 -9.94 -17.21
N TYR A 18 -11.71 -9.52 -16.40
CA TYR A 18 -11.83 -8.41 -15.44
C TYR A 18 -11.17 -7.12 -15.96
N GLY A 19 -10.89 -7.02 -17.26
CA GLY A 19 -10.30 -5.84 -17.89
C GLY A 19 -8.77 -5.74 -17.79
N GLY A 20 -8.07 -6.83 -17.43
CA GLY A 20 -6.61 -6.88 -17.42
C GLY A 20 -6.03 -6.82 -18.84
N LEU A 21 -5.06 -5.92 -19.05
CA LEU A 21 -4.36 -5.77 -20.33
C LEU A 21 -3.15 -6.72 -20.36
N MET A 22 -3.35 -7.91 -20.94
CA MET A 22 -2.34 -8.98 -20.94
C MET A 22 -1.57 -9.10 -22.25
N ASP A 23 -1.78 -8.23 -23.23
CA ASP A 23 -1.19 -8.40 -24.57
C ASP A 23 0.33 -8.14 -24.60
N MET A 24 0.84 -7.44 -23.59
CA MET A 24 2.27 -7.16 -23.40
C MET A 24 3.03 -8.33 -22.74
N ALA A 25 2.32 -9.35 -22.24
CA ALA A 25 2.92 -10.54 -21.64
C ALA A 25 2.47 -11.79 -22.39
N LYS A 26 3.36 -12.78 -22.54
CA LYS A 26 2.99 -14.06 -23.13
C LYS A 26 2.98 -15.19 -22.09
N PRO A 27 1.98 -16.09 -22.10
CA PRO A 27 1.85 -17.18 -21.14
C PRO A 27 3.09 -18.09 -21.01
N GLU A 28 3.80 -18.33 -22.12
CA GLU A 28 4.98 -19.20 -22.16
C GLU A 28 6.13 -18.69 -21.28
N TYR A 29 6.24 -17.37 -21.10
CA TYR A 29 7.29 -16.76 -20.29
C TYR A 29 7.03 -16.87 -18.78
N LEU A 30 5.86 -17.38 -18.36
CA LEU A 30 5.62 -17.71 -16.94
C LEU A 30 5.98 -19.16 -16.58
N LEU A 31 6.45 -19.95 -17.55
CA LEU A 31 6.96 -21.29 -17.29
C LEU A 31 8.34 -21.23 -16.63
N THR A 32 8.83 -22.36 -16.11
CA THR A 32 10.27 -22.48 -15.80
C THR A 32 11.08 -22.65 -17.09
N LEU A 33 12.37 -22.29 -17.11
CA LEU A 33 13.23 -22.46 -18.29
C LEU A 33 13.13 -23.88 -18.87
N LYS A 34 13.21 -24.91 -18.02
CA LYS A 34 13.06 -26.32 -18.43
C LYS A 34 11.71 -26.63 -19.07
N GLU A 35 10.63 -26.03 -18.59
CA GLU A 35 9.29 -26.21 -19.16
C GLU A 35 9.11 -25.43 -20.46
N PHE A 36 9.71 -24.24 -20.54
CA PHE A 36 9.74 -23.39 -21.73
C PHE A 36 10.52 -24.05 -22.87
N THR A 37 11.75 -24.51 -22.64
CA THR A 37 12.53 -25.28 -23.62
C THR A 37 11.73 -26.47 -24.15
N ARG A 38 11.08 -27.24 -23.27
CA ARG A 38 10.21 -28.35 -23.70
C ARG A 38 9.02 -27.89 -24.55
N LEU A 39 8.45 -26.72 -24.26
CA LEU A 39 7.34 -26.16 -25.03
C LEU A 39 7.81 -25.71 -26.42
N ILE A 40 8.88 -24.93 -26.51
CA ILE A 40 9.35 -24.37 -27.79
C ILE A 40 9.93 -25.44 -28.72
N HIS A 41 10.42 -26.56 -28.17
CA HIS A 41 10.86 -27.72 -28.94
C HIS A 41 9.72 -28.65 -29.38
N SER A 42 8.48 -28.42 -28.94
CA SER A 42 7.33 -29.21 -29.38
C SER A 42 6.90 -28.88 -30.80
N ASP A 43 6.40 -29.88 -31.53
CA ASP A 43 5.99 -29.71 -32.93
C ASP A 43 4.89 -28.65 -33.10
N HIS A 44 3.96 -28.59 -32.14
CA HIS A 44 2.88 -27.61 -32.12
C HIS A 44 3.42 -26.17 -32.02
N TYR A 45 4.33 -25.89 -31.10
CA TYR A 45 4.89 -24.54 -30.95
C TYR A 45 5.71 -24.13 -32.19
N ARG A 46 6.49 -25.07 -32.75
CA ARG A 46 7.31 -24.80 -33.94
C ARG A 46 6.46 -24.46 -35.17
N LYS A 47 5.40 -25.22 -35.42
CA LYS A 47 4.52 -25.00 -36.57
C LYS A 47 3.61 -23.79 -36.37
N ASP A 48 2.86 -23.80 -35.28
CA ASP A 48 1.71 -22.90 -35.12
C ASP A 48 2.08 -21.55 -34.51
N ILE A 49 3.21 -21.46 -33.77
CA ILE A 49 3.64 -20.24 -33.09
C ILE A 49 4.88 -19.62 -33.74
N LEU A 50 5.88 -20.43 -34.12
CA LEU A 50 7.11 -19.94 -34.77
C LEU A 50 6.99 -19.79 -36.29
N GLY A 51 5.93 -20.33 -36.90
CA GLY A 51 5.77 -20.37 -38.35
C GLY A 51 6.97 -21.04 -38.99
N ALA A 52 7.31 -22.26 -38.56
CA ALA A 52 8.44 -23.01 -39.10
C ALA A 52 8.19 -23.54 -40.52
N ASP A 53 6.94 -23.50 -41.01
CA ASP A 53 6.60 -23.91 -42.37
C ASP A 53 7.30 -22.99 -43.39
N GLY A 54 8.16 -23.58 -44.21
CA GLY A 54 8.97 -22.86 -45.21
C GLY A 54 10.34 -22.36 -44.72
N LYS A 55 10.72 -22.62 -43.45
CA LYS A 55 12.05 -22.27 -42.90
C LYS A 55 13.02 -23.45 -42.92
N THR A 56 14.31 -23.17 -43.03
CA THR A 56 15.36 -24.21 -42.94
C THR A 56 15.52 -24.70 -41.49
N LYS A 57 16.08 -25.91 -41.33
CA LYS A 57 16.35 -26.47 -39.99
C LYS A 57 17.29 -25.60 -39.16
N ASP A 58 18.28 -24.98 -39.80
CA ASP A 58 19.26 -24.13 -39.13
C ASP A 58 18.65 -22.80 -38.69
N GLU A 59 17.78 -22.19 -39.48
CA GLU A 59 17.02 -20.99 -39.09
C GLU A 59 16.12 -21.26 -37.88
N VAL A 60 15.41 -22.38 -37.87
CA VAL A 60 14.57 -22.77 -36.72
C VAL A 60 15.42 -23.00 -35.48
N LYS A 61 16.57 -23.69 -35.62
CA LYS A 61 17.48 -23.95 -34.51
C LYS A 61 18.08 -22.66 -33.95
N PHE A 62 18.53 -21.76 -34.82
CA PHE A 62 19.05 -20.45 -34.41
C PHE A 62 17.99 -19.66 -33.64
N ARG A 63 16.75 -19.60 -34.15
CA ARG A 63 15.67 -18.87 -33.50
C ARG A 63 15.28 -19.45 -32.14
N LEU A 64 15.33 -20.77 -31.98
CA LEU A 64 15.10 -21.42 -30.69
C LEU A 64 16.19 -21.04 -29.69
N SER A 65 17.46 -20.99 -30.11
CA SER A 65 18.57 -20.53 -29.26
C SER A 65 18.34 -19.10 -28.78
N GLU A 66 17.99 -18.17 -29.68
CA GLU A 66 17.70 -16.78 -29.28
C GLU A 66 16.58 -16.69 -28.25
N LEU A 67 15.52 -17.49 -28.40
CA LEU A 67 14.41 -17.50 -27.45
C LEU A 67 14.80 -18.03 -26.07
N GLU A 68 15.74 -18.97 -26.01
CA GLU A 68 16.28 -19.47 -24.75
C GLU A 68 17.20 -18.43 -24.09
N ASP A 69 18.02 -17.74 -24.88
CA ASP A 69 18.91 -16.68 -24.40
C ASP A 69 18.13 -15.47 -23.86
N GLU A 70 17.03 -15.09 -24.51
CA GLU A 70 16.16 -13.99 -24.08
C GLU A 70 15.16 -14.39 -22.98
N PHE A 71 15.05 -15.68 -22.65
CA PHE A 71 13.98 -16.21 -21.80
C PHE A 71 13.95 -15.52 -20.43
N GLU A 72 15.09 -15.34 -19.78
CA GLU A 72 15.15 -14.79 -18.42
C GLU A 72 14.59 -13.37 -18.37
N GLN A 73 15.01 -12.51 -19.30
CA GLN A 73 14.54 -11.13 -19.39
C GLN A 73 13.04 -11.07 -19.69
N ARG A 74 12.58 -11.85 -20.68
CA ARG A 74 11.15 -11.89 -21.07
C ARG A 74 10.27 -12.48 -19.96
N SER A 75 10.78 -13.46 -19.22
CA SER A 75 10.11 -14.04 -18.07
C SER A 75 9.91 -13.02 -16.95
N LYS A 76 10.95 -12.25 -16.63
CA LYS A 76 10.85 -11.15 -15.64
C LYS A 76 9.79 -10.12 -16.06
N GLN A 77 9.86 -9.63 -17.30
CA GLN A 77 8.89 -8.66 -17.83
C GLN A 77 7.45 -9.19 -17.85
N ALA A 78 7.27 -10.48 -18.20
CA ALA A 78 5.96 -11.12 -18.19
C ALA A 78 5.39 -11.21 -16.76
N TRP A 79 6.19 -11.63 -15.79
CA TRP A 79 5.78 -11.69 -14.39
C TRP A 79 5.45 -10.31 -13.82
N GLU A 80 6.28 -9.31 -14.10
CA GLU A 80 6.06 -7.93 -13.69
C GLU A 80 4.74 -7.38 -14.25
N THR A 81 4.47 -7.62 -15.54
CA THR A 81 3.21 -7.24 -16.19
C THR A 81 2.02 -7.93 -15.52
N VAL A 82 2.09 -9.26 -15.32
CA VAL A 82 1.02 -10.04 -14.72
C VAL A 82 0.72 -9.57 -13.29
N LEU A 83 1.76 -9.37 -12.47
CA LEU A 83 1.61 -8.89 -11.09
C LEU A 83 1.00 -7.49 -11.06
N TYR A 84 1.45 -6.59 -11.93
CA TYR A 84 0.89 -5.25 -12.02
C TYR A 84 -0.59 -5.28 -12.44
N GLN A 85 -0.97 -6.12 -13.41
CA GLN A 85 -2.37 -6.27 -13.82
C GLN A 85 -3.24 -6.85 -12.70
N ILE A 86 -2.72 -7.79 -11.90
CA ILE A 86 -3.42 -8.29 -10.70
C ILE A 86 -3.71 -7.15 -9.72
N ILE A 87 -2.71 -6.29 -9.43
CA ILE A 87 -2.89 -5.13 -8.56
C ILE A 87 -3.92 -4.16 -9.14
N LYS A 88 -3.81 -3.84 -10.44
CA LYS A 88 -4.73 -2.92 -11.12
C LYS A 88 -6.18 -3.41 -11.05
N VAL A 89 -6.39 -4.67 -11.41
CA VAL A 89 -7.73 -5.26 -11.51
C VAL A 89 -8.35 -5.53 -10.14
N PHE A 90 -7.62 -6.11 -9.21
CA PHE A 90 -8.24 -6.58 -7.95
C PHE A 90 -8.12 -5.61 -6.79
N ILE A 91 -7.18 -4.66 -6.84
CA ILE A 91 -6.89 -3.74 -5.74
C ILE A 91 -7.28 -2.32 -6.14
N LEU A 92 -6.72 -1.80 -7.23
CA LEU A 92 -6.92 -0.41 -7.63
C LEU A 92 -8.36 -0.14 -8.09
N GLN A 93 -8.96 -1.02 -8.89
CA GLN A 93 -10.37 -0.87 -9.33
C GLN A 93 -11.39 -0.86 -8.18
N ARG A 94 -11.02 -1.28 -6.96
CA ARG A 94 -11.89 -1.17 -5.78
C ARG A 94 -12.00 0.26 -5.26
N ILE A 95 -11.10 1.15 -5.71
CA ILE A 95 -11.19 2.59 -5.43
C ILE A 95 -12.26 3.17 -6.35
N THR A 96 -13.44 3.40 -5.76
CA THR A 96 -14.62 3.99 -6.40
C THR A 96 -14.96 5.33 -5.76
N PRO A 97 -15.74 6.19 -6.45
CA PRO A 97 -16.26 7.43 -5.87
C PRO A 97 -16.93 7.23 -4.51
N THR A 98 -17.73 6.18 -4.37
CA THR A 98 -18.44 5.84 -3.13
C THR A 98 -17.44 5.52 -2.01
N THR A 99 -16.52 4.59 -2.26
CA THR A 99 -15.52 4.21 -1.24
C THR A 99 -14.59 5.36 -0.86
N TYR A 100 -14.35 6.31 -1.77
CA TYR A 100 -13.55 7.50 -1.50
C TYR A 100 -14.30 8.52 -0.66
N ALA A 101 -15.58 8.76 -0.95
CA ALA A 101 -16.42 9.67 -0.18
C ALA A 101 -16.60 9.19 1.27
N ASP A 102 -16.65 7.87 1.47
CA ASP A 102 -16.77 7.25 2.79
C ASP A 102 -15.41 7.02 3.48
N LEU A 103 -14.29 7.38 2.84
CA LEU A 103 -12.96 7.14 3.38
C LEU A 103 -12.73 7.98 4.65
N PRO A 104 -12.29 7.37 5.77
CA PRO A 104 -11.96 8.12 6.97
C PRO A 104 -10.92 9.22 6.70
N GLY A 105 -11.17 10.43 7.20
CA GLY A 105 -10.30 11.59 7.00
C GLY A 105 -10.69 12.47 5.80
N ILE A 106 -11.61 12.01 4.95
CA ILE A 106 -12.21 12.79 3.87
C ILE A 106 -13.48 13.48 4.35
N SER A 107 -13.61 14.77 4.03
CA SER A 107 -14.85 15.53 4.27
C SER A 107 -15.85 15.29 3.15
N LYS A 108 -17.15 15.47 3.42
CA LYS A 108 -18.21 15.31 2.39
C LYS A 108 -17.94 16.11 1.12
N LYS A 109 -17.48 17.36 1.24
CA LYS A 109 -17.11 18.21 0.09
C LYS A 109 -15.81 17.71 -0.59
N GLY A 110 -14.83 17.25 0.20
CA GLY A 110 -13.58 16.68 -0.33
C GLY A 110 -13.79 15.40 -1.13
N GLY A 111 -14.79 14.59 -0.76
CA GLY A 111 -15.15 13.33 -1.42
C GLY A 111 -15.81 13.48 -2.80
N MET A 112 -16.19 14.69 -3.20
CA MET A 112 -16.89 14.90 -4.48
C MET A 112 -15.96 14.68 -5.67
N ILE A 113 -16.39 13.84 -6.62
CA ILE A 113 -15.66 13.56 -7.85
C ILE A 113 -16.01 14.61 -8.90
N SER A 114 -14.99 15.25 -9.46
CA SER A 114 -15.05 16.15 -10.60
C SER A 114 -15.27 15.36 -11.91
N GLU A 115 -16.08 15.92 -12.80
CA GLU A 115 -16.48 15.30 -14.07
C GLU A 115 -15.30 14.90 -14.98
N TRP A 116 -14.25 15.72 -15.03
CA TRP A 116 -13.07 15.45 -15.85
C TRP A 116 -12.34 14.16 -15.48
N MET A 117 -12.43 13.70 -14.22
CA MET A 117 -11.77 12.46 -13.79
C MET A 117 -12.39 11.22 -14.42
N SER A 118 -13.67 11.28 -14.79
CA SER A 118 -14.35 10.21 -15.52
C SER A 118 -14.02 10.21 -17.01
N ASN A 119 -13.52 11.34 -17.54
CA ASN A 119 -13.19 11.54 -18.95
C ASN A 119 -11.68 11.61 -19.23
N SER A 120 -10.86 11.24 -18.24
CA SER A 120 -9.40 11.23 -18.37
C SER A 120 -8.96 10.21 -19.42
N ASN A 121 -8.02 10.62 -20.28
CA ASN A 121 -7.43 9.77 -21.32
C ASN A 121 -6.08 9.15 -20.90
N VAL A 122 -5.51 9.56 -19.76
CA VAL A 122 -4.23 9.07 -19.25
C VAL A 122 -4.43 8.09 -18.10
N TYR A 123 -5.34 8.42 -17.19
CA TYR A 123 -5.56 7.68 -15.95
C TYR A 123 -6.98 7.15 -15.89
N SER A 124 -7.14 5.96 -15.34
CA SER A 124 -8.43 5.45 -14.91
C SER A 124 -9.01 6.31 -13.78
N LEU A 125 -10.33 6.23 -13.59
CA LEU A 125 -11.01 6.95 -12.50
C LEU A 125 -10.39 6.63 -11.12
N SER A 126 -10.01 5.38 -10.87
CA SER A 126 -9.37 4.96 -9.61
C SER A 126 -7.99 5.62 -9.41
N GLU A 127 -7.20 5.77 -10.47
CA GLU A 127 -5.91 6.49 -10.44
C GLU A 127 -6.13 7.98 -10.22
N CYS A 128 -7.13 8.59 -10.87
CA CYS A 128 -7.50 9.98 -10.63
C CYS A 128 -7.93 10.22 -9.16
N ILE A 129 -8.68 9.29 -8.57
CA ILE A 129 -9.07 9.36 -7.15
C ILE A 129 -7.84 9.34 -6.24
N LEU A 130 -6.81 8.53 -6.53
CA LEU A 130 -5.56 8.54 -5.76
C LEU A 130 -4.87 9.90 -5.82
N LEU A 131 -4.75 10.51 -7.00
CA LEU A 131 -4.18 11.85 -7.15
C LEU A 131 -4.99 12.90 -6.40
N LYS A 132 -6.33 12.84 -6.51
CA LYS A 132 -7.24 13.71 -5.76
C LYS A 132 -7.08 13.55 -4.25
N TRP A 133 -6.92 12.32 -3.76
CA TRP A 133 -6.68 12.04 -2.34
C TRP A 133 -5.39 12.71 -1.85
N LEU A 134 -4.29 12.58 -2.59
CA LEU A 134 -3.03 13.28 -2.30
C LEU A 134 -3.23 14.80 -2.28
N ALA A 135 -3.89 15.35 -3.31
CA ALA A 135 -4.17 16.77 -3.44
C ALA A 135 -5.00 17.30 -2.28
N TYR A 136 -6.02 16.56 -1.85
CA TYR A 136 -6.90 16.93 -0.74
C TYR A 136 -6.14 17.12 0.57
N HIS A 137 -5.31 16.14 0.94
CA HIS A 137 -4.53 16.22 2.18
C HIS A 137 -3.42 17.28 2.09
N HIS A 138 -2.83 17.46 0.91
CA HIS A 138 -1.86 18.53 0.69
C HIS A 138 -2.49 19.92 0.83
N LYS A 139 -3.67 20.15 0.23
CA LYS A 139 -4.43 21.40 0.37
C LYS A 139 -4.80 21.69 1.82
N LYS A 140 -5.18 20.65 2.56
CA LYS A 140 -5.54 20.76 3.98
C LYS A 140 -4.35 21.19 4.84
N LEU A 141 -3.15 20.70 4.55
CA LEU A 141 -1.95 21.00 5.33
C LEU A 141 -1.26 22.30 4.90
N ASN A 142 -1.21 22.58 3.60
CA ASN A 142 -0.48 23.73 3.04
C ASN A 142 -1.40 24.50 2.06
N PRO A 143 -2.39 25.25 2.55
CA PRO A 143 -3.34 25.96 1.69
C PRO A 143 -2.69 27.06 0.83
N GLU A 144 -1.70 27.76 1.38
CA GLU A 144 -1.03 28.90 0.71
C GLU A 144 -0.05 28.46 -0.40
N SER A 145 0.54 27.26 -0.27
CA SER A 145 1.46 26.67 -1.25
C SER A 145 0.87 25.46 -1.97
N TYR A 146 -0.46 25.40 -2.04
CA TYR A 146 -1.18 24.29 -2.65
C TYR A 146 -0.77 24.10 -4.12
N ARG A 147 -0.37 22.87 -4.45
CA ARG A 147 -0.27 22.37 -5.82
C ARG A 147 -1.02 21.06 -5.98
N GLU A 148 -1.53 20.80 -7.18
CA GLU A 148 -2.21 19.57 -7.52
C GLU A 148 -1.24 18.60 -8.22
N PRO A 149 -1.11 17.33 -7.76
CA PRO A 149 -0.31 16.34 -8.47
C PRO A 149 -1.10 15.85 -9.68
N ILE A 150 -0.50 15.96 -10.86
CA ILE A 150 -1.07 15.47 -12.12
C ILE A 150 -0.40 14.17 -12.56
N ARG A 151 0.79 13.85 -12.05
CA ARG A 151 1.54 12.62 -12.36
C ARG A 151 2.03 11.92 -11.10
N PHE A 152 2.19 10.60 -11.19
CA PHE A 152 2.73 9.79 -10.08
C PHE A 152 4.26 9.81 -9.99
N ASP A 153 4.97 10.24 -11.02
CA ASP A 153 6.44 10.27 -11.03
C ASP A 153 7.00 11.58 -10.45
N VAL A 154 7.24 12.57 -11.30
CA VAL A 154 8.01 13.76 -10.97
C VAL A 154 7.28 14.68 -10.00
N ASP A 155 5.95 14.66 -9.94
CA ASP A 155 5.20 15.51 -9.01
C ASP A 155 5.31 15.01 -7.57
N LEU A 156 5.55 13.69 -7.37
CA LEU A 156 5.68 13.05 -6.06
C LEU A 156 7.14 12.92 -5.60
N MET A 157 8.08 13.21 -6.48
CA MET A 157 9.54 13.10 -6.30
C MET A 157 10.06 13.85 -5.05
N ASP A 158 9.46 14.99 -4.71
CA ASP A 158 9.89 15.80 -3.56
C ASP A 158 9.30 15.34 -2.21
N GLY A 159 8.45 14.32 -2.22
CA GLY A 159 7.83 13.75 -1.02
C GLY A 159 6.80 14.63 -0.31
N VAL A 160 6.50 15.83 -0.81
CA VAL A 160 5.61 16.78 -0.12
C VAL A 160 4.18 16.26 0.00
N PHE A 161 3.69 15.55 -1.02
CA PHE A 161 2.38 14.90 -0.98
C PHE A 161 2.34 13.75 0.02
N LEU A 162 3.38 12.91 0.04
CA LEU A 162 3.51 11.80 1.00
C LEU A 162 3.58 12.33 2.44
N ARG A 163 4.39 13.37 2.68
CA ARG A 163 4.40 14.12 3.95
C ARG A 163 2.98 14.55 4.35
N SER A 164 2.26 15.16 3.43
CA SER A 164 0.94 15.73 3.71
C SER A 164 -0.08 14.66 4.12
N VAL A 165 -0.12 13.53 3.41
CA VAL A 165 -1.01 12.43 3.79
C VAL A 165 -0.59 11.78 5.09
N ILE A 166 0.72 11.57 5.34
CA ILE A 166 1.19 10.99 6.60
C ILE A 166 0.81 11.87 7.79
N ILE A 167 1.12 13.17 7.74
CA ILE A 167 0.78 14.12 8.82
C ILE A 167 -0.74 14.19 9.03
N SER A 168 -1.54 14.19 7.96
CA SER A 168 -2.99 14.30 8.10
C SER A 168 -3.63 13.10 8.80
N HIS A 169 -2.99 11.92 8.77
CA HIS A 169 -3.50 10.70 9.42
C HIS A 169 -2.79 10.43 10.76
N VAL A 170 -1.52 10.82 10.88
CA VAL A 170 -0.67 10.66 12.05
C VAL A 170 -0.09 12.03 12.46
N PRO A 171 -0.89 12.91 13.12
CA PRO A 171 -0.46 14.27 13.44
C PRO A 171 0.74 14.36 14.39
N THR A 172 1.03 13.31 15.13
CA THR A 172 2.17 13.21 16.06
C THR A 172 3.51 13.20 15.33
N LEU A 173 3.52 12.86 14.04
CA LEU A 173 4.70 12.97 13.18
C LEU A 173 4.89 14.38 12.60
N HIS A 174 4.01 15.34 12.92
CA HIS A 174 4.08 16.69 12.35
C HIS A 174 5.44 17.35 12.61
N GLU A 175 5.97 17.32 13.82
CA GLU A 175 7.28 17.92 14.13
C GLU A 175 8.43 17.26 13.37
N GLN A 176 8.46 15.92 13.31
CA GLN A 176 9.46 15.17 12.55
C GLN A 176 9.41 15.50 11.04
N LEU A 177 8.24 15.85 10.52
CA LEU A 177 8.00 16.03 9.09
C LEU A 177 7.84 17.50 8.68
N SER A 178 7.77 18.46 9.60
CA SER A 178 7.49 19.87 9.31
C SER A 178 8.69 20.78 9.41
N PHE A 179 9.87 20.24 9.11
CA PHE A 179 11.08 21.07 9.04
C PHE A 179 10.93 22.16 7.97
N ASN A 180 11.27 23.38 8.39
CA ASN A 180 11.20 24.61 7.60
C ASN A 180 11.96 24.48 6.28
N GLU A 181 11.31 24.97 5.24
CA GLU A 181 11.77 25.05 3.86
C GLU A 181 13.14 25.74 3.77
N GLY A 182 14.18 24.96 3.43
CA GLY A 182 15.53 25.43 3.08
C GLY A 182 15.93 24.95 1.68
N PRO A 183 17.15 25.27 1.17
CA PRO A 183 17.60 24.89 -0.18
C PRO A 183 17.64 23.37 -0.39
N LEU A 184 17.91 22.89 -1.62
CA LEU A 184 17.86 21.49 -2.12
C LEU A 184 18.10 20.33 -1.10
N ASP A 185 18.98 20.52 -0.11
CA ASP A 185 19.22 19.60 1.02
C ASP A 185 17.95 19.31 1.87
N SER A 186 16.95 20.19 1.80
CA SER A 186 15.65 20.04 2.46
C SER A 186 14.82 18.88 1.89
N LYS A 187 14.91 18.61 0.58
CA LYS A 187 14.14 17.54 -0.08
C LYS A 187 14.67 16.16 0.29
N ALA A 188 15.98 15.94 0.13
CA ALA A 188 16.62 14.68 0.50
C ALA A 188 16.40 14.36 1.99
N ARG A 189 16.49 15.37 2.85
CA ARG A 189 16.20 15.23 4.28
C ARG A 189 14.73 14.90 4.55
N LEU A 190 13.79 15.52 3.83
CA LEU A 190 12.37 15.20 3.95
C LEU A 190 12.11 13.73 3.58
N ILE A 191 12.69 13.24 2.48
CA ILE A 191 12.58 11.83 2.08
C ILE A 191 13.11 10.90 3.17
N LYS A 192 14.30 11.17 3.73
CA LYS A 192 14.83 10.42 4.88
C LYS A 192 13.88 10.40 6.08
N ASN A 193 13.27 11.55 6.38
CA ASN A 193 12.33 11.67 7.49
C ASN A 193 11.00 10.93 7.22
N ILE A 194 10.53 10.89 5.97
CA ILE A 194 9.37 10.09 5.54
C ILE A 194 9.68 8.61 5.70
N ILE A 195 10.82 8.13 5.21
CA ILE A 195 11.25 6.73 5.33
C ILE A 195 11.33 6.33 6.81
N LYS A 196 11.92 7.19 7.66
CA LYS A 196 11.97 6.98 9.11
C LYS A 196 10.58 6.96 9.72
N ALA A 197 9.71 7.89 9.35
CA ALA A 197 8.34 7.98 9.85
C ALA A 197 7.54 6.71 9.55
N MET A 198 7.60 6.22 8.31
CA MET A 198 6.96 4.98 7.86
C MET A 198 7.36 3.78 8.75
N LYS A 199 8.67 3.66 9.03
CA LYS A 199 9.22 2.64 9.94
C LYS A 199 8.72 2.82 11.37
N THR A 200 8.72 4.05 11.89
CA THR A 200 8.24 4.37 13.25
C THR A 200 6.77 4.01 13.45
N ILE A 201 5.93 4.23 12.43
CA ILE A 201 4.49 3.88 12.53
C ILE A 201 4.19 2.42 12.18
N GLY A 202 5.21 1.61 11.86
CA GLY A 202 5.10 0.17 11.65
C GLY A 202 4.52 -0.22 10.29
N LEU A 203 4.64 0.64 9.27
CA LEU A 203 4.20 0.28 7.92
C LEU A 203 5.22 -0.67 7.27
N PRO A 204 4.79 -1.82 6.73
CA PRO A 204 5.69 -2.84 6.19
C PRO A 204 6.37 -2.48 4.85
N LEU A 205 5.94 -1.40 4.19
CA LEU A 205 6.52 -0.99 2.92
C LEU A 205 7.90 -0.33 3.15
N GLU A 206 8.95 -0.99 2.67
CA GLU A 206 10.31 -0.46 2.74
C GLU A 206 10.58 0.49 1.58
N LEU A 207 10.69 1.78 1.88
CA LEU A 207 11.07 2.82 0.93
C LEU A 207 12.55 3.16 1.07
N THR A 208 13.17 3.48 -0.06
CA THR A 208 14.56 3.93 -0.20
C THR A 208 14.60 5.34 -0.78
N GLU A 209 15.74 6.01 -0.68
CA GLU A 209 15.91 7.34 -1.30
C GLU A 209 15.92 7.25 -2.85
N GLU A 210 16.33 6.11 -3.40
CA GLU A 210 16.38 5.87 -4.85
C GLU A 210 14.99 5.87 -5.49
N ASP A 211 13.99 5.35 -4.76
CA ASP A 211 12.59 5.37 -5.20
C ASP A 211 12.08 6.80 -5.49
N PHE A 212 12.68 7.80 -4.85
CA PHE A 212 12.39 9.22 -5.07
C PHE A 212 13.40 9.91 -5.98
N ALA A 213 14.64 9.43 -6.09
CA ALA A 213 15.64 10.03 -6.96
C ALA A 213 15.32 9.77 -8.44
N SER A 214 14.82 8.57 -8.76
CA SER A 214 14.41 8.17 -10.10
C SER A 214 13.02 7.52 -10.07
N PRO A 215 11.95 8.30 -9.82
CA PRO A 215 10.62 7.75 -9.58
C PRO A 215 10.02 7.12 -10.83
N VAL A 216 9.67 5.84 -10.74
CA VAL A 216 8.87 5.15 -11.76
C VAL A 216 7.39 5.36 -11.43
N ALA A 217 6.63 5.94 -12.37
CA ALA A 217 5.22 6.31 -12.14
C ALA A 217 4.37 5.14 -11.62
N ARG A 218 4.60 3.93 -12.14
CA ARG A 218 3.93 2.70 -11.69
C ARG A 218 4.20 2.41 -10.22
N ASP A 219 5.46 2.45 -9.81
CA ASP A 219 5.87 2.06 -8.46
C ASP A 219 5.40 3.11 -7.45
N MET A 220 5.50 4.40 -7.80
CA MET A 220 4.93 5.49 -7.01
C MET A 220 3.41 5.40 -6.87
N MET A 221 2.69 4.98 -7.91
CA MET A 221 1.26 4.70 -7.82
C MET A 221 0.96 3.54 -6.86
N ILE A 222 1.78 2.47 -6.86
CA ILE A 222 1.64 1.36 -5.90
C ILE A 222 1.91 1.84 -4.47
N ILE A 223 2.92 2.68 -4.25
CA ILE A 223 3.20 3.31 -2.95
C ILE A 223 2.00 4.13 -2.49
N CYS A 224 1.44 4.97 -3.37
CA CYS A 224 0.25 5.78 -3.05
C CYS A 224 -0.97 4.91 -2.73
N LEU A 225 -1.19 3.84 -3.49
CA LEU A 225 -2.27 2.87 -3.26
C LEU A 225 -2.11 2.19 -1.89
N PHE A 226 -0.91 1.79 -1.53
CA PHE A 226 -0.61 1.21 -0.22
C PHE A 226 -0.91 2.21 0.91
N LEU A 227 -0.49 3.47 0.77
CA LEU A 227 -0.75 4.51 1.76
C LEU A 227 -2.25 4.83 1.86
N TYR A 228 -2.96 4.88 0.74
CA TYR A 228 -4.41 5.08 0.67
C TYR A 228 -5.17 4.00 1.45
N GLN A 229 -4.70 2.75 1.41
CA GLN A 229 -5.32 1.64 2.15
C GLN A 229 -4.92 1.60 3.62
N SER A 230 -3.70 2.05 3.94
CA SER A 230 -3.13 1.88 5.28
C SER A 230 -3.42 3.07 6.20
N LEU A 231 -3.17 4.29 5.73
CA LEU A 231 -3.19 5.50 6.58
C LEU A 231 -4.56 5.84 7.18
N PRO A 232 -5.71 5.67 6.49
CA PRO A 232 -7.03 5.91 7.09
C PRO A 232 -7.29 5.11 8.37
N ASN A 233 -6.63 3.96 8.54
CA ASN A 233 -6.76 3.13 9.74
C ASN A 233 -6.06 3.71 10.97
N TYR A 234 -5.20 4.73 10.81
CA TYR A 234 -4.53 5.43 11.91
C TYR A 234 -5.38 6.55 12.52
N LEU A 235 -6.54 6.85 11.91
CA LEU A 235 -7.47 7.82 12.47
C LEU A 235 -8.23 7.22 13.66
N PRO A 236 -8.52 8.02 14.71
CA PRO A 236 -9.28 7.55 15.86
C PRO A 236 -10.64 6.98 15.44
N LYS A 237 -10.89 5.71 15.79
CA LYS A 237 -12.18 5.03 15.53
C LYS A 237 -13.19 5.26 16.64
N ALA A 238 -12.71 5.60 17.84
CA ALA A 238 -13.53 5.89 19.02
C ALA A 238 -12.78 6.85 19.94
N THR A 239 -13.53 7.57 20.78
CA THR A 239 -13.02 8.40 21.87
C THR A 239 -13.37 7.77 23.21
N ILE A 240 -12.47 7.91 24.19
CA ILE A 240 -12.66 7.42 25.55
C ILE A 240 -12.47 8.61 26.48
N ASP A 241 -13.55 9.06 27.09
CA ASP A 241 -13.52 10.21 27.99
C ASP A 241 -13.01 9.80 29.36
N PHE A 242 -12.10 10.57 29.94
CA PHE A 242 -11.62 10.39 31.32
C PHE A 242 -12.09 11.57 32.15
N GLU A 243 -12.89 11.29 33.18
CA GLU A 243 -13.43 12.29 34.10
C GLU A 243 -13.03 11.92 35.53
N GLY A 244 -12.52 12.90 36.27
CA GLY A 244 -12.12 12.73 37.67
C GLY A 244 -11.48 13.98 38.24
N ARG A 245 -10.93 13.87 39.45
CA ARG A 245 -10.36 15.01 40.19
C ARG A 245 -8.86 15.13 39.96
N LEU A 246 -8.34 16.33 40.15
CA LEU A 246 -6.90 16.61 40.07
C LEU A 246 -6.11 15.71 41.03
N ALA A 247 -4.97 15.19 40.58
CA ALA A 247 -4.08 14.30 41.33
C ALA A 247 -4.69 12.94 41.74
N GLU A 248 -5.91 12.59 41.32
CA GLU A 248 -6.48 11.26 41.46
C GLU A 248 -6.23 10.43 40.19
N SER A 249 -5.71 9.21 40.35
CA SER A 249 -5.50 8.31 39.20
C SER A 249 -6.81 7.71 38.75
N ILE A 250 -7.14 7.88 37.48
CA ILE A 250 -8.34 7.34 36.83
C ILE A 250 -7.91 6.17 35.95
N THR A 251 -8.59 5.03 36.04
CA THR A 251 -8.31 3.87 35.20
C THR A 251 -9.52 3.51 34.37
N LYS A 252 -9.33 3.34 33.05
CA LYS A 252 -10.33 2.76 32.16
C LYS A 252 -9.78 1.52 31.47
N THR A 253 -10.66 0.59 31.20
CA THR A 253 -10.34 -0.71 30.62
C THR A 253 -10.96 -0.81 29.24
N ILE A 254 -10.15 -1.17 28.24
CA ILE A 254 -10.62 -1.52 26.90
C ILE A 254 -10.59 -3.04 26.77
N GLU A 255 -11.73 -3.64 26.48
CA GLU A 255 -11.82 -5.06 26.15
C GLU A 255 -11.74 -5.28 24.64
N PHE A 256 -11.01 -6.30 24.23
CA PHE A 256 -10.94 -6.68 22.83
C PHE A 256 -10.84 -8.18 22.65
N SER A 257 -11.34 -8.64 21.51
CA SER A 257 -11.44 -10.05 21.15
C SER A 257 -10.82 -10.28 19.79
N ASN A 258 -10.13 -11.41 19.62
CA ASN A 258 -9.58 -11.81 18.34
C ASN A 258 -10.62 -12.63 17.54
N PRO A 259 -11.17 -12.09 16.43
CA PRO A 259 -12.13 -12.80 15.59
C PRO A 259 -11.45 -13.85 14.69
N SER A 260 -10.13 -13.79 14.52
CA SER A 260 -9.33 -14.71 13.71
C SER A 260 -9.04 -16.01 14.45
N ARG A 261 -8.81 -17.10 13.70
CA ARG A 261 -8.35 -18.39 14.27
C ARG A 261 -6.85 -18.41 14.60
N LYS A 262 -6.10 -17.40 14.14
CA LYS A 262 -4.64 -17.27 14.36
C LYS A 262 -4.35 -16.37 15.57
N LEU A 263 -3.20 -16.60 16.20
CA LEU A 263 -2.65 -15.69 17.21
C LEU A 263 -2.41 -14.30 16.61
N ILE A 264 -2.75 -13.25 17.34
CA ILE A 264 -2.42 -11.86 16.99
C ILE A 264 -1.72 -11.21 18.19
N THR A 265 -0.62 -10.51 17.93
CA THR A 265 0.07 -9.67 18.91
C THR A 265 -0.20 -8.21 18.57
N TYR A 266 -0.77 -7.45 19.50
CA TYR A 266 -0.95 -6.01 19.38
C TYR A 266 0.15 -5.29 20.16
N TYR A 267 0.78 -4.32 19.51
CA TYR A 267 1.68 -3.36 20.15
C TYR A 267 0.91 -2.07 20.39
N ALA A 268 0.72 -1.74 21.67
CA ALA A 268 0.00 -0.58 22.14
C ALA A 268 0.96 0.58 22.41
N ARG A 269 0.61 1.76 21.91
CA ARG A 269 1.34 3.00 22.20
C ARG A 269 0.39 4.15 22.47
N ILE A 270 0.75 5.01 23.42
CA ILE A 270 0.06 6.26 23.69
C ILE A 270 0.94 7.41 23.20
N GLU A 271 0.35 8.28 22.38
CA GLU A 271 0.98 9.49 21.86
C GLU A 271 0.18 10.72 22.32
N GLY A 272 0.86 11.79 22.74
CA GLY A 272 0.22 13.02 23.22
C GLY A 272 0.54 13.32 24.68
N CYS A 273 -0.50 13.62 25.49
CA CYS A 273 -0.30 14.00 26.88
C CYS A 273 0.33 12.87 27.72
N ARG A 274 1.42 13.18 28.44
CA ARG A 274 2.15 12.23 29.30
C ARG A 274 1.41 11.82 30.57
N ASP A 275 0.26 12.43 30.83
CA ASP A 275 -0.60 12.08 31.96
C ASP A 275 -1.29 10.73 31.72
N PHE A 276 -1.35 10.26 30.47
CA PHE A 276 -1.88 8.96 30.09
C PHE A 276 -0.76 7.91 29.99
N THR A 277 -0.96 6.76 30.61
CA THR A 277 -0.02 5.63 30.59
C THR A 277 -0.73 4.30 30.38
N LEU A 278 0.01 3.31 29.89
CA LEU A 278 -0.46 1.94 29.69
C LEU A 278 0.03 1.03 30.81
N GLU A 279 -0.81 0.10 31.24
CA GLU A 279 -0.38 -1.00 32.12
C GLU A 279 0.59 -1.94 31.40
N GLN A 280 0.38 -2.15 30.10
CA GLN A 280 1.18 -3.01 29.22
C GLN A 280 1.16 -2.47 27.79
N ASP A 281 2.30 -2.57 27.10
CA ASP A 281 2.50 -2.09 25.73
C ASP A 281 2.41 -3.23 24.69
N VAL A 282 2.31 -4.48 25.13
CA VAL A 282 2.14 -5.65 24.27
C VAL A 282 0.96 -6.47 24.75
N VAL A 283 0.08 -6.85 23.83
CA VAL A 283 -1.08 -7.66 24.12
C VAL A 283 -1.23 -8.81 23.13
N GLN A 284 -1.19 -10.04 23.63
CA GLN A 284 -1.34 -11.25 22.82
C GLN A 284 -2.74 -11.83 22.94
N LEU A 285 -3.33 -12.17 21.80
CA LEU A 285 -4.65 -12.78 21.72
C LEU A 285 -4.59 -14.10 20.96
N GLU A 286 -4.98 -15.17 21.64
CA GLU A 286 -5.14 -16.49 21.04
C GLU A 286 -6.26 -16.51 19.99
N GLY A 287 -6.22 -17.53 19.13
CA GLY A 287 -7.23 -17.72 18.09
C GLY A 287 -8.65 -17.90 18.66
N LYS A 288 -9.66 -17.45 17.90
CA LYS A 288 -11.09 -17.55 18.20
C LYS A 288 -11.45 -18.93 18.74
N GLY A 289 -12.13 -18.95 19.89
CA GLY A 289 -12.57 -20.17 20.57
C GLY A 289 -11.56 -20.76 21.55
N LYS A 290 -10.33 -20.25 21.61
CA LYS A 290 -9.34 -20.63 22.63
C LYS A 290 -9.42 -19.73 23.87
N LYS A 291 -8.99 -20.27 25.00
CA LYS A 291 -8.74 -19.50 26.24
C LYS A 291 -7.63 -18.47 25.92
N GLY A 292 -7.90 -17.19 26.17
CA GLY A 292 -7.01 -16.08 25.77
C GLY A 292 -7.38 -15.39 24.45
N SER A 293 -8.51 -15.75 23.81
CA SER A 293 -9.04 -15.04 22.63
C SER A 293 -9.70 -13.69 22.94
N LYS A 294 -9.86 -13.39 24.23
CA LYS A 294 -10.30 -12.09 24.76
C LYS A 294 -9.33 -11.64 25.83
N THR A 295 -9.08 -10.35 25.89
CA THR A 295 -8.25 -9.73 26.93
C THR A 295 -8.67 -8.27 27.11
N SER A 296 -8.06 -7.62 28.09
CA SER A 296 -8.30 -6.24 28.42
C SER A 296 -6.99 -5.45 28.51
N LEU A 297 -6.99 -4.21 28.03
CA LEU A 297 -5.92 -3.25 28.23
C LEU A 297 -6.40 -2.14 29.15
N LYS A 298 -5.69 -1.90 30.25
CA LYS A 298 -5.97 -0.75 31.11
C LYS A 298 -5.13 0.44 30.70
N ILE A 299 -5.79 1.59 30.73
CA ILE A 299 -5.20 2.90 30.51
C ILE A 299 -5.39 3.68 31.80
N HIS A 300 -4.30 4.24 32.30
CA HIS A 300 -4.29 5.09 33.47
C HIS A 300 -4.15 6.54 33.03
N MET A 301 -4.79 7.44 33.77
CA MET A 301 -4.68 8.88 33.58
C MET A 301 -4.48 9.54 34.94
N LEU A 302 -3.39 10.30 35.09
CA LEU A 302 -3.11 11.10 36.28
C LEU A 302 -3.17 12.59 35.92
N PRO A 303 -4.31 13.27 36.15
CA PRO A 303 -4.49 14.66 35.77
C PRO A 303 -3.62 15.56 36.64
N ARG A 304 -2.66 16.26 36.02
CA ARG A 304 -1.80 17.24 36.70
C ARG A 304 -2.29 18.67 36.59
N PHE A 305 -3.21 18.94 35.66
CA PHE A 305 -3.76 20.26 35.40
C PHE A 305 -5.27 20.17 35.20
N SER A 306 -6.00 21.27 35.48
CA SER A 306 -7.45 21.37 35.27
C SER A 306 -7.87 21.53 33.80
N ARG A 307 -6.92 21.80 32.90
CA ARG A 307 -7.19 21.92 31.46
C ARG A 307 -7.53 20.56 30.87
N SER A 308 -8.43 20.55 29.87
CA SER A 308 -8.68 19.37 29.06
C SER A 308 -7.39 18.94 28.36
N GLN A 309 -7.10 17.64 28.39
CA GLN A 309 -5.92 17.02 27.80
C GLN A 309 -6.35 15.85 26.92
N GLN A 310 -5.57 15.57 25.88
CA GLN A 310 -5.84 14.47 24.96
C GLN A 310 -4.59 13.65 24.70
N ALA A 311 -4.80 12.36 24.48
CA ALA A 311 -3.80 11.44 23.98
C ALA A 311 -4.46 10.45 23.02
N ARG A 312 -3.65 9.83 22.17
CA ARG A 312 -4.07 8.85 21.18
C ARG A 312 -3.48 7.49 21.53
N LEU A 313 -4.34 6.51 21.76
CA LEU A 313 -3.95 5.10 21.80
C LEU A 313 -3.92 4.54 20.38
N THR A 314 -2.80 3.96 19.97
CA THR A 314 -2.68 3.18 18.72
C THR A 314 -2.36 1.74 19.07
N LEU A 315 -3.08 0.80 18.44
CA LEU A 315 -2.87 -0.64 18.55
C LEU A 315 -2.44 -1.16 17.18
N VAL A 316 -1.19 -1.64 17.06
CA VAL A 316 -0.66 -2.19 15.81
C VAL A 316 -0.64 -3.72 15.91
N GLY A 317 -1.48 -4.39 15.12
CA GLY A 317 -1.55 -5.85 15.07
C GLY A 317 -0.45 -6.44 14.21
N GLN A 318 0.30 -7.41 14.74
CA GLN A 318 1.27 -8.21 14.02
C GLN A 318 0.91 -9.69 14.13
N GLY A 319 0.95 -10.38 12.99
CA GLY A 319 0.83 -11.83 12.92
C GLY A 319 2.12 -12.52 13.35
N LYS A 320 2.07 -13.85 13.45
CA LYS A 320 3.20 -14.69 13.88
C LYS A 320 4.47 -14.50 13.01
N ASP A 321 4.29 -14.06 11.77
CA ASP A 321 5.36 -13.86 10.78
C ASP A 321 5.77 -12.37 10.63
N GLY A 322 5.36 -11.50 11.57
CA GLY A 322 5.67 -10.06 11.53
C GLY A 322 4.83 -9.24 10.52
N THR A 323 3.99 -9.90 9.71
CA THR A 323 3.05 -9.22 8.82
C THR A 323 1.98 -8.47 9.61
N ALA A 324 1.79 -7.19 9.28
CA ALA A 324 0.71 -6.38 9.83
C ALA A 324 -0.66 -7.05 9.59
N VAL A 325 -1.48 -7.13 10.64
CA VAL A 325 -2.85 -7.65 10.56
C VAL A 325 -3.78 -6.44 10.62
N ALA A 326 -4.58 -6.27 9.57
CA ALA A 326 -5.55 -5.17 9.45
C ALA A 326 -6.68 -5.26 10.48
#